data_AF-A0A920HPQ6-F1
#
_entry.id   AF-A0A920HPQ6-F1
#
_cell.length_a   1.000
_cell.length_b   1.000
_cell.length_c   1.000
_cell.angle_alpha   90.00
_cell.angle_beta   90.00
_cell.angle_gamma   90.00
#
_symmetry.space_group_name_H-M   'P 1'
#
loop_
_entity.id
_entity.type
_entity.pdbx_description
1 polymer ?
#
loop_
_entity_poly.entity_id
_entity_poly.type
_entity_poly.pdbx_seq_one_letter_code
_entity_poly.pdbx_strand_id
1 'polypeptide(L)'
;MIVNNNDSKAINLFNLNSHPDFLFLNKNKILTRHISFRDKEWDEDLGNRNVIDFLSMTPSISSNKVVLINNAHTMNEVSQNALLKSLEEPSLNSYIILITNRSNSLLQTIYSRCQIFNMPSLTDEVN
;
A
#
# COMPACT_ATOMS: atom_id res chain seq x y z
N MET A 1 7.25 -13.55 5.97
CA MET A 1 6.82 -12.65 7.06
C MET A 1 7.66 -11.39 6.95
N ILE A 2 7.07 -10.18 6.98
CA ILE A 2 7.83 -8.92 6.83
C ILE A 2 8.78 -8.73 8.01
N VAL A 3 8.29 -9.06 9.20
CA VAL A 3 9.01 -8.94 10.46
C VAL A 3 8.87 -10.27 11.19
N ASN A 4 10.00 -10.92 11.50
CA ASN A 4 10.02 -12.03 12.44
C ASN A 4 10.16 -11.43 13.85
N ASN A 5 9.38 -11.89 14.83
CA ASN A 5 9.44 -11.36 16.21
C ASN A 5 10.83 -11.49 16.86
N ASN A 6 11.71 -12.31 16.28
CA ASN A 6 13.10 -12.47 16.73
C ASN A 6 14.11 -11.58 15.96
N ASP A 7 13.66 -10.80 14.96
CA ASP A 7 14.53 -9.90 14.17
C ASP A 7 14.43 -8.45 14.67
N SER A 8 15.27 -8.14 15.66
CA SER A 8 15.33 -6.82 16.29
C SER A 8 15.66 -5.69 15.30
N LYS A 9 16.36 -5.99 14.20
CA LYS A 9 16.73 -4.98 13.19
C LYS A 9 15.54 -4.65 12.30
N ALA A 10 14.84 -5.66 11.79
CA ALA A 10 13.63 -5.45 10.98
C ALA A 10 12.55 -4.72 11.79
N ILE A 11 12.33 -5.09 13.06
CA ILE A 11 11.41 -4.40 13.97
C ILE A 11 11.78 -2.92 14.12
N ASN A 12 13.06 -2.62 14.36
CA ASN A 12 13.52 -1.24 14.53
C ASN A 12 13.29 -0.40 13.26
N LEU A 13 13.66 -0.94 12.09
CA LEU A 13 13.43 -0.26 10.81
C LEU A 13 11.94 0.01 10.55
N PHE A 14 11.07 -0.94 10.91
CA PHE A 14 9.62 -0.78 10.79
C PHE A 14 9.11 0.33 11.70
N ASN A 15 9.52 0.33 12.97
CA ASN A 15 9.13 1.36 13.94
C ASN A 15 9.64 2.77 13.57
N LEU A 16 10.76 2.85 12.86
CA LEU A 16 11.31 4.09 12.30
C LEU A 16 10.72 4.46 10.94
N ASN A 17 9.74 3.70 10.43
CA ASN A 17 9.13 3.88 9.10
C ASN A 17 10.17 3.92 7.95
N SER A 18 11.24 3.15 8.08
CA SER A 18 12.40 3.13 7.17
C SER A 18 12.70 1.73 6.62
N HIS A 19 11.78 0.79 6.82
CA HIS A 19 11.94 -0.58 6.39
C HIS A 19 11.90 -0.66 4.85
N PRO A 20 12.97 -1.18 4.19
CA PRO A 20 13.08 -1.13 2.73
C PRO A 20 12.02 -1.96 1.99
N ASP A 21 11.46 -2.97 2.64
CA ASP A 21 10.39 -3.82 2.10
C ASP A 21 8.98 -3.45 2.58
N PHE A 22 8.81 -2.29 3.21
CA PHE A 22 7.51 -1.78 3.61
C PHE A 22 7.32 -0.35 3.11
N LEU A 23 6.26 -0.14 2.32
CA LEU A 23 5.88 1.17 1.83
C LEU A 23 4.54 1.57 2.45
N PHE A 24 4.54 2.65 3.24
CA PHE A 24 3.32 3.23 3.78
C PHE A 24 2.96 4.52 3.04
N LEU A 25 1.95 4.44 2.16
CA LEU A 25 1.40 5.59 1.47
C LEU A 25 0.23 6.16 2.30
N ASN A 26 0.52 7.19 3.10
CA ASN A 26 -0.46 7.84 3.97
C ASN A 26 -0.57 9.34 3.67
N LYS A 27 -1.41 9.69 2.70
CA LYS A 27 -1.65 11.09 2.30
C LYS A 27 -3.14 11.42 2.44
N ASN A 28 -3.45 12.70 2.68
CA ASN A 28 -4.83 13.21 2.65
C ASN A 28 -5.45 13.14 1.25
N LYS A 29 -4.60 13.24 0.21
CA LYS A 29 -4.99 13.08 -1.19
C LYS A 29 -3.93 12.28 -1.92
N ILE A 30 -4.30 11.10 -2.42
CA ILE A 30 -3.42 10.32 -3.29
C ILE A 30 -3.56 10.81 -4.72
N LEU A 31 -2.42 11.17 -5.32
CA LEU A 31 -2.30 11.63 -6.69
C LEU A 31 -1.61 10.56 -7.53
N THR A 32 -1.80 10.64 -8.86
CA THR A 32 -1.30 9.62 -9.79
C THR A 32 0.19 9.38 -9.64
N ARG A 33 1.00 10.44 -9.39
CA ARG A 33 2.45 10.33 -9.16
C ARG A 33 2.84 9.44 -7.97
N HIS A 34 1.99 9.32 -6.96
CA HIS A 34 2.27 8.43 -5.82
C HIS A 34 2.04 6.96 -6.21
N ILE A 35 1.21 6.70 -7.22
CA ILE A 35 0.91 5.35 -7.70
C ILE A 35 1.89 4.95 -8.80
N SER A 36 1.93 5.72 -9.89
CA SER A 36 2.68 5.41 -11.10
C SER A 36 3.28 6.69 -11.68
N PHE A 37 4.54 6.65 -12.09
CA PHE A 37 5.25 7.82 -12.61
C PHE A 37 4.92 8.17 -14.06
N ARG A 38 5.06 9.47 -14.38
CA ARG A 38 5.41 9.99 -15.72
C ARG A 38 6.36 11.20 -15.69
N ASP A 39 6.43 12.00 -14.61
CA ASP A 39 7.30 13.19 -14.50
C ASP A 39 8.07 13.27 -13.17
N LYS A 40 9.36 13.66 -13.25
CA LYS A 40 10.37 13.72 -12.15
C LYS A 40 10.10 14.80 -11.11
N GLU A 41 9.00 14.69 -10.37
CA GLU A 41 8.77 15.47 -9.15
C GLU A 41 9.24 14.69 -7.91
N TRP A 42 9.92 15.37 -6.99
CA TRP A 42 10.32 14.84 -5.70
C TRP A 42 9.13 14.86 -4.72
N ASP A 43 8.80 13.72 -4.11
CA ASP A 43 7.87 13.63 -2.97
C ASP A 43 8.67 13.65 -1.67
N GLU A 44 8.28 14.46 -0.69
CA GLU A 44 8.98 14.58 0.59
C GLU A 44 9.02 13.26 1.39
N ASP A 45 7.96 12.45 1.31
CA ASP A 45 7.83 11.21 2.08
C ASP A 45 8.39 10.00 1.32
N LEU A 46 8.24 9.99 -0.02
CA LEU A 46 8.60 8.84 -0.86
C LEU A 46 9.88 9.05 -1.69
N GLY A 47 10.44 10.26 -1.67
CA GLY A 47 11.51 10.67 -2.57
C GLY A 47 11.05 10.59 -4.03
N ASN A 48 11.82 9.88 -4.85
CA ASN A 48 11.52 9.67 -6.27
C ASN A 48 10.77 8.37 -6.57
N ARG A 49 10.28 7.66 -5.55
CA ARG A 49 9.63 6.35 -5.72
C ARG A 49 8.12 6.47 -5.64
N ASN A 50 7.42 5.63 -6.41
CA ASN A 50 5.98 5.43 -6.32
C ASN A 50 5.64 3.96 -6.00
N VAL A 51 4.35 3.67 -5.83
CA VAL A 51 3.88 2.31 -5.51
C VAL A 51 4.29 1.28 -6.56
N ILE A 52 4.13 1.58 -7.86
CA ILE A 52 4.47 0.63 -8.92
C ILE A 52 5.98 0.37 -8.97
N ASP A 53 6.80 1.42 -8.86
CA ASP A 53 8.26 1.30 -8.80
C ASP A 53 8.66 0.44 -7.60
N PHE A 54 8.10 0.75 -6.42
CA PHE A 54 8.34 -0.05 -5.23
C PHE A 54 8.00 -1.50 -5.52
N LEU A 55 6.79 -1.82 -6.00
CA LEU A 55 6.31 -3.17 -6.29
C LEU A 55 7.18 -3.93 -7.29
N SER A 56 7.81 -3.25 -8.25
CA SER A 56 8.70 -3.86 -9.24
C SER A 56 10.03 -4.41 -8.67
N MET A 57 10.46 -3.91 -7.50
CA MET A 57 11.73 -4.32 -6.90
C MET A 57 11.63 -5.70 -6.23
N THR A 58 12.74 -6.43 -6.09
CA THR A 58 12.76 -7.61 -5.22
C THR A 58 12.84 -7.21 -3.74
N PRO A 59 12.24 -7.98 -2.82
CA PRO A 59 12.48 -7.78 -1.38
C PRO A 59 13.98 -7.80 -1.07
N SER A 60 14.43 -6.89 -0.20
CA SER A 60 15.84 -6.65 0.11
C SER A 60 16.30 -7.35 1.39
N ILE A 61 15.49 -7.35 2.44
CA ILE A 61 15.85 -7.94 3.74
C ILE A 61 14.82 -8.97 4.21
N SER A 62 13.55 -8.76 3.89
CA SER A 62 12.44 -9.63 4.27
C SER A 62 12.09 -10.59 3.13
N SER A 63 11.45 -11.72 3.46
CA SER A 63 10.97 -12.64 2.42
C SER A 63 9.88 -12.03 1.55
N ASN A 64 9.11 -11.11 2.14
CA ASN A 64 7.96 -10.47 1.54
C ASN A 64 8.07 -8.96 1.65
N LYS A 65 7.43 -8.27 0.71
CA LYS A 65 7.27 -6.83 0.69
C LYS A 65 5.80 -6.44 0.73
N VAL A 66 5.51 -5.30 1.35
CA VAL A 66 4.13 -4.83 1.51
C VAL A 66 4.00 -3.36 1.21
N VAL A 67 2.98 -3.05 0.41
CA VAL A 67 2.48 -1.70 0.21
C VAL A 67 1.19 -1.56 1.01
N LEU A 68 1.16 -0.59 1.91
CA LEU A 68 -0.04 -0.18 2.62
C LEU A 68 -0.47 1.21 2.13
N ILE A 69 -1.61 1.26 1.44
CA ILE A 69 -2.21 2.50 0.93
C ILE A 69 -3.35 2.90 1.87
N ASN A 70 -3.13 3.92 2.69
CA ASN A 70 -4.18 4.51 3.51
C ASN A 70 -4.99 5.54 2.71
N ASN A 71 -6.26 5.73 3.06
CA ASN A 71 -7.17 6.65 2.37
C ASN A 71 -7.30 6.37 0.86
N ALA A 72 -7.39 5.09 0.47
CA ALA A 72 -7.45 4.65 -0.92
C ALA A 72 -8.60 5.31 -1.72
N HIS A 73 -9.72 5.64 -1.07
CA HIS A 73 -10.84 6.39 -1.67
C HIS A 73 -10.47 7.78 -2.20
N THR A 74 -9.32 8.33 -1.81
CA THR A 74 -8.88 9.66 -2.27
C THR A 74 -8.24 9.61 -3.65
N MET A 75 -7.90 8.42 -4.16
CA MET A 75 -7.39 8.23 -5.51
C MET A 75 -8.43 8.64 -6.56
N ASN A 76 -7.98 9.35 -7.59
CA ASN A 76 -8.79 9.54 -8.80
C ASN A 76 -8.80 8.24 -9.64
N GLU A 77 -9.69 8.19 -10.62
CA GLU A 77 -9.85 7.03 -11.51
C GLU A 77 -8.55 6.63 -12.22
N VAL A 78 -7.75 7.61 -12.67
CA VAL A 78 -6.45 7.37 -13.31
C VAL A 78 -5.49 6.63 -12.37
N SER A 79 -5.42 7.05 -11.11
CA SER A 79 -4.58 6.41 -10.08
C SER A 79 -5.05 4.99 -9.78
N GLN A 80 -6.37 4.78 -9.68
CA GLN A 80 -6.93 3.45 -9.45
C GLN A 80 -6.66 2.50 -10.62
N ASN A 81 -6.87 2.97 -11.85
CA ASN A 81 -6.60 2.19 -13.06
C ASN A 81 -5.11 1.83 -13.19
N ALA A 82 -4.20 2.71 -12.78
CA ALA A 82 -2.77 2.43 -12.78
C ALA A 82 -2.37 1.27 -11.84
N LEU A 83 -3.12 1.03 -10.76
CA LEU A 83 -2.88 -0.11 -9.85
C LEU A 83 -3.37 -1.45 -10.40
N LEU A 84 -4.29 -1.46 -11.38
CA LEU A 84 -5.01 -2.68 -11.78
C LEU A 84 -4.07 -3.80 -12.22
N LYS A 85 -3.01 -3.47 -12.97
CA LYS A 85 -2.03 -4.48 -13.41
C LYS A 85 -1.35 -5.17 -12.22
N SER A 86 -0.96 -4.40 -11.20
CA SER A 86 -0.31 -4.95 -10.01
C SER A 86 -1.26 -5.70 -9.09
N LEU A 87 -2.55 -5.39 -9.13
CA LEU A 87 -3.58 -6.14 -8.39
C LEU A 87 -3.94 -7.46 -9.08
N GLU A 88 -3.90 -7.48 -10.42
CA GLU A 88 -4.20 -8.69 -11.22
C GLU A 88 -3.07 -9.71 -11.17
N GLU A 89 -1.83 -9.23 -11.31
CA GLU A 89 -0.63 -10.06 -11.29
C GLU A 89 0.35 -9.52 -10.24
N PRO A 90 0.04 -9.70 -8.94
CA PRO A 90 0.94 -9.24 -7.89
C PRO A 90 2.29 -9.96 -8.01
N SER A 91 3.38 -9.20 -7.92
CA SER A 91 4.73 -9.77 -7.95
C SER A 91 4.92 -10.79 -6.82
N LEU A 92 5.74 -11.81 -7.06
CA LEU A 92 6.00 -12.85 -6.06
C LEU A 92 6.42 -12.21 -4.72
N ASN A 93 5.88 -12.74 -3.63
CA ASN A 93 6.13 -12.26 -2.27
C ASN A 93 5.75 -10.79 -2.03
N SER A 94 4.84 -10.22 -2.83
CA SER A 94 4.35 -8.85 -2.67
C SER A 94 2.89 -8.83 -2.21
N TYR A 95 2.57 -7.98 -1.25
CA TYR A 95 1.20 -7.74 -0.81
C TYR A 95 0.84 -6.27 -0.95
N ILE A 96 -0.38 -6.02 -1.42
CA ILE A 96 -0.96 -4.69 -1.54
C ILE A 96 -2.18 -4.64 -0.62
N ILE A 97 -2.18 -3.70 0.32
CA ILE A 97 -3.26 -3.51 1.27
C ILE A 97 -3.84 -2.11 1.02
N LEU A 98 -5.13 -2.05 0.73
CA LEU A 98 -5.87 -0.80 0.53
C LEU A 98 -6.80 -0.56 1.72
N ILE A 99 -6.68 0.58 2.39
CA ILE A 99 -7.58 0.99 3.46
C ILE A 99 -8.51 2.10 2.95
N THR A 100 -9.80 1.93 3.17
CA THR A 100 -10.81 2.94 2.86
C THR A 100 -11.93 2.94 3.90
N ASN A 101 -12.43 4.12 4.24
CA ASN A 101 -13.67 4.32 4.99
C ASN A 101 -14.86 4.68 4.07
N ARG A 102 -14.65 4.70 2.74
CA ARG A 102 -15.67 4.96 1.71
C ARG A 102 -15.59 3.88 0.66
N SER A 103 -16.30 2.78 0.88
CA SER A 103 -16.29 1.63 -0.04
C SER A 103 -16.75 2.02 -1.44
N ASN A 104 -17.79 2.83 -1.57
CA ASN A 104 -18.33 3.21 -2.89
C ASN A 104 -17.42 4.12 -3.74
N SER A 105 -16.26 4.56 -3.22
CA SER A 105 -15.32 5.42 -3.94
C SER A 105 -14.26 4.67 -4.75
N LEU A 106 -14.10 3.36 -4.54
CA LEU A 106 -13.19 2.54 -5.33
C LEU A 106 -13.93 1.95 -6.55
N LEU A 107 -13.22 1.81 -7.67
CA LEU A 107 -13.76 1.21 -8.88
C LEU A 107 -14.13 -0.25 -8.65
N GLN A 108 -15.17 -0.73 -9.34
CA GLN A 108 -15.56 -2.14 -9.32
C GLN A 108 -14.41 -3.07 -9.76
N THR A 109 -13.53 -2.58 -10.63
CA THR A 109 -12.34 -3.31 -11.13
C THR A 109 -11.28 -3.52 -10.05
N ILE A 110 -11.20 -2.65 -9.03
CA ILE A 110 -10.38 -2.86 -7.83
C ILE A 110 -11.03 -3.96 -6.99
N TYR A 111 -12.33 -3.84 -6.72
CA TYR A 111 -13.06 -4.81 -5.91
C TYR A 111 -13.00 -6.23 -6.47
N SER A 112 -13.08 -6.39 -7.79
CA SER A 112 -13.03 -7.71 -8.43
C SER A 112 -11.67 -8.40 -8.32
N ARG A 113 -10.60 -7.68 -7.96
CA ARG A 113 -9.21 -8.19 -7.86
C ARG A 113 -8.70 -8.21 -6.41
N CYS A 114 -9.49 -7.74 -5.46
CA CYS A 114 -9.10 -7.67 -4.06
C CYS A 114 -9.97 -8.60 -3.21
N GLN A 115 -9.35 -9.22 -2.20
CA GLN A 115 -10.11 -9.79 -1.11
C GLN A 115 -10.63 -8.67 -0.21
N ILE A 116 -11.94 -8.66 0.04
CA ILE A 116 -12.61 -7.61 0.81
C ILE A 116 -12.71 -8.04 2.27
N PHE A 117 -12.22 -7.18 3.16
CA PHE A 117 -12.41 -7.31 4.61
C PHE A 117 -13.14 -6.08 5.13
N ASN A 118 -14.38 -6.28 5.57
CA ASN A 118 -15.15 -5.22 6.21
C ASN A 118 -14.85 -5.25 7.70
N MET A 119 -14.30 -4.15 8.25
CA MET A 119 -14.18 -3.98 9.69
C MET A 119 -15.48 -3.40 10.24
N PRO A 120 -16.25 -4.16 11.05
CA PRO A 120 -17.40 -3.60 11.74
C PRO A 120 -16.93 -2.55 12.74
N SER A 121 -17.80 -1.58 13.03
CA SER A 121 -17.58 -0.71 14.18
C SER A 121 -17.55 -1.56 15.44
N LEU A 122 -16.72 -1.17 16.42
CA LEU A 122 -16.78 -1.76 17.74
C LEU A 122 -18.20 -1.54 18.27
N THR A 123 -18.89 -2.62 18.64
CA THR A 123 -20.12 -2.52 19.40
C THR A 123 -19.73 -2.14 20.83
N ASP A 124 -20.43 -1.19 21.43
CA ASP A 124 -20.20 -0.74 22.82
C ASP A 124 -20.60 -1.79 23.88
N GLU A 125 -20.62 -3.08 23.53
CA GLU A 125 -20.88 -4.17 24.49
C GLU A 125 -19.65 -4.40 25.36
N VAL A 126 -19.51 -3.50 26.35
CA VAL A 126 -18.71 -3.72 27.54
C VAL A 126 -19.51 -4.66 28.44
N ASN A 127 -19.12 -5.94 28.49
CA ASN A 127 -19.51 -6.83 29.58
C ASN A 127 -18.74 -6.48 30.85
#